data_AF-A0A831RK47-F1
#
_entry.id   AF-A0A831RK47-F1
#
_cell.length_a   1.000
_cell.length_b   1.000
_cell.length_c   1.000
_cell.angle_alpha   90.00
_cell.angle_beta   90.00
_cell.angle_gamma   90.00
#
_symmetry.space_group_name_H-M   'P 1'
#
loop_
_entity.id
_entity.type
_entity.pdbx_description
1 polymer ?
#
loop_
_entity_poly.entity_id
_entity_poly.type
_entity_poly.pdbx_seq_one_letter_code
_entity_poly.pdbx_strand_id
1 'polypeptide(L)'
;MVDKQPELQDLMERAEGEIAAAPALHDLDRIRVHYLGKKGVLTERLKGLGALPAAERPQAGEAINRVKQTVRRLLDVRRAALERAALDARLATEGIDVTLPGRGQRPGGVHPITRTLERIERLFAGLGFEVAEGPEIEDDYHNFEALNIPPDHPARAMHDTFYLDGGLLLRTHTSPVQIRVMERRGPPLRIIAPGRVYRCDSDLTHTPMFHQVEGLLVDESVRFTDLKGVLDEFLSRFFERDLAVRFRPS
;
A
#
# COMPACT_ATOMS: atom_id res chain seq x y z
N MET A 1 -28.51 -46.80 58.50
CA MET A 1 -27.38 -45.86 58.41
C MET A 1 -26.30 -46.22 57.37
N VAL A 2 -26.49 -47.15 56.41
CA VAL A 2 -25.42 -47.49 55.42
C VAL A 2 -25.89 -47.59 53.94
N ASP A 3 -27.20 -47.57 53.65
CA ASP A 3 -27.69 -48.09 52.35
C ASP A 3 -27.85 -47.09 51.18
N LYS A 4 -27.56 -45.79 51.39
CA LYS A 4 -27.80 -44.75 50.35
C LYS A 4 -26.56 -44.14 49.71
N GLN A 5 -25.37 -44.42 50.24
CA GLN A 5 -24.10 -44.00 49.64
C GLN A 5 -23.74 -44.75 48.34
N PRO A 6 -23.99 -46.07 48.20
CA PRO A 6 -23.72 -46.80 46.95
C PRO A 6 -24.54 -46.25 45.76
N GLU A 7 -25.82 -45.91 45.99
CA GLU A 7 -26.70 -45.40 44.95
C GLU A 7 -26.28 -44.03 44.39
N LEU A 8 -25.65 -43.18 45.21
CA LEU A 8 -25.16 -41.86 44.78
C LEU A 8 -23.87 -41.99 43.97
N GLN A 9 -23.05 -42.99 44.27
CA GLN A 9 -21.82 -43.28 43.55
C GLN A 9 -22.12 -43.89 42.17
N ASP A 10 -23.04 -44.86 42.11
CA ASP A 10 -23.57 -45.40 40.85
C ASP A 10 -24.17 -44.31 39.94
N LEU A 11 -24.90 -43.35 40.54
CA LEU A 11 -25.48 -42.24 39.80
C LEU A 11 -24.41 -41.28 39.25
N MET A 12 -23.34 -41.05 40.01
CA MET A 12 -22.22 -40.23 39.58
C MET A 12 -21.46 -40.89 38.43
N GLU A 13 -21.16 -42.19 38.54
CA GLU A 13 -20.48 -42.95 37.49
C GLU A 13 -21.29 -43.02 36.19
N ARG A 14 -22.62 -43.21 36.29
CA ARG A 14 -23.52 -43.15 35.13
C ARG A 14 -23.55 -41.77 34.48
N ALA A 15 -23.67 -40.72 35.29
CA ALA A 15 -23.65 -39.34 34.78
C ALA A 15 -22.30 -39.02 34.11
N GLU A 16 -21.19 -39.43 34.70
CA GLU A 16 -19.85 -39.31 34.12
C GLU A 16 -19.75 -40.03 32.76
N GLY A 17 -20.21 -41.28 32.69
CA GLY A 17 -20.22 -42.06 31.45
C GLY A 17 -21.08 -41.44 30.35
N GLU A 18 -22.31 -41.03 30.69
CA GLU A 18 -23.24 -40.40 29.73
C GLU A 18 -22.73 -39.05 29.23
N ILE A 19 -22.18 -38.23 30.12
CA ILE A 19 -21.57 -36.93 29.76
C ILE A 19 -20.37 -37.15 28.85
N ALA A 20 -19.48 -38.08 29.18
CA ALA A 20 -18.31 -38.39 28.37
C ALA A 20 -18.68 -38.91 26.97
N ALA A 21 -19.74 -39.73 26.88
CA ALA A 21 -20.22 -40.34 25.64
C ALA A 21 -21.08 -39.40 24.77
N ALA A 22 -21.53 -38.25 25.29
CA ALA A 22 -22.39 -37.33 24.56
C ALA A 22 -21.71 -36.83 23.26
N PRO A 23 -22.25 -37.13 22.07
CA PRO A 23 -21.58 -36.82 20.79
C PRO A 23 -21.86 -35.38 20.32
N ALA A 24 -22.94 -34.74 20.77
CA ALA A 24 -23.32 -33.39 20.36
C ALA A 24 -23.88 -32.55 21.52
N LEU A 25 -23.91 -31.22 21.32
CA LEU A 25 -24.44 -30.26 22.30
C LEU A 25 -25.90 -30.51 22.67
N HIS A 26 -26.70 -31.01 21.72
CA HIS A 26 -28.10 -31.37 21.99
C HIS A 26 -28.21 -32.57 22.94
N ASP A 27 -27.36 -33.59 22.79
CA ASP A 27 -27.34 -34.75 23.70
C ASP A 27 -26.87 -34.35 25.10
N LEU A 28 -25.88 -33.45 25.18
CA LEU A 28 -25.43 -32.89 26.44
C LEU A 28 -26.54 -32.07 27.15
N ASP A 29 -27.38 -31.37 26.40
CA ASP A 29 -28.53 -30.66 26.97
C ASP A 29 -29.61 -31.62 27.48
N ARG A 30 -29.87 -32.73 26.77
CA ARG A 30 -30.76 -33.80 27.26
C ARG A 30 -30.26 -34.39 28.56
N ILE A 31 -28.96 -34.67 28.68
CA ILE A 31 -28.31 -35.17 29.89
C ILE A 31 -28.43 -34.13 31.03
N ARG A 32 -28.16 -32.85 30.74
CA ARG A 32 -28.35 -31.75 31.71
C ARG A 32 -29.78 -31.72 32.25
N VAL A 33 -30.79 -31.81 31.38
CA VAL A 33 -32.20 -31.82 31.79
C VAL A 33 -32.53 -33.05 32.62
N HIS A 34 -32.01 -34.23 32.26
CA HIS A 34 -32.23 -35.49 32.97
C HIS A 34 -31.68 -35.45 34.41
N TYR A 35 -30.45 -34.98 34.62
CA TYR A 35 -29.84 -34.96 35.96
C TYR A 35 -30.15 -33.70 36.77
N LEU A 36 -30.12 -32.51 36.15
CA LEU A 36 -30.18 -31.20 36.81
C LEU A 36 -31.49 -30.43 36.59
N GLY A 37 -32.41 -30.95 35.77
CA GLY A 37 -33.69 -30.29 35.47
C GLY A 37 -34.63 -30.18 36.67
N LYS A 38 -35.76 -29.48 36.49
CA LYS A 38 -36.78 -29.28 37.55
C LYS A 38 -37.40 -30.58 38.09
N LYS A 39 -37.44 -31.62 37.24
CA LYS A 39 -37.82 -33.01 37.56
C LYS A 39 -36.65 -33.98 37.39
N GLY A 40 -35.42 -33.48 37.45
CA GLY A 40 -34.22 -34.27 37.22
C GLY A 40 -33.88 -35.15 38.42
N VAL A 41 -33.12 -36.22 38.19
CA VAL A 41 -32.83 -37.26 39.19
C VAL A 41 -32.22 -36.65 40.47
N LEU A 42 -31.28 -35.71 40.36
CA LEU A 42 -30.65 -35.05 41.51
C LEU A 42 -31.59 -34.05 42.20
N THR A 43 -32.50 -33.41 41.45
CA THR A 43 -33.49 -32.48 42.00
C THR A 43 -34.58 -33.22 42.78
N GLU A 44 -35.02 -34.39 42.31
CA GLU A 44 -35.97 -35.24 43.05
C GLU A 44 -35.33 -35.85 44.31
N ARG A 45 -34.05 -36.26 44.24
CA ARG A 45 -33.28 -36.70 45.42
C ARG A 45 -33.15 -35.60 46.48
N LEU A 46 -32.95 -34.34 46.08
CA LEU A 46 -32.97 -33.19 46.98
C LEU A 46 -34.34 -32.96 47.64
N LYS A 47 -35.45 -33.10 46.89
CA LYS A 47 -36.82 -32.99 47.46
C LYS A 47 -37.10 -34.11 48.47
N GLY A 48 -36.58 -35.31 48.22
CA GLY A 48 -36.69 -36.47 49.12
C GLY A 48 -36.00 -36.33 50.48
N LEU A 49 -35.12 -35.33 50.67
CA LEU A 49 -34.46 -35.06 51.95
C LEU A 49 -35.45 -34.69 53.08
N GLY A 50 -36.63 -34.17 52.73
CA GLY A 50 -37.67 -33.84 53.70
C GLY A 50 -38.16 -35.05 54.51
N ALA A 51 -38.03 -36.27 53.98
CA ALA A 51 -38.45 -37.50 54.64
C ALA A 51 -37.42 -38.09 55.64
N LEU A 52 -36.21 -37.53 55.72
CA LEU A 52 -35.14 -38.04 56.61
C LEU A 52 -35.20 -37.42 58.02
N PRO A 53 -34.69 -38.11 59.07
CA PRO A 53 -34.51 -37.53 60.41
C PRO A 53 -33.61 -36.28 60.39
N ALA A 54 -33.88 -35.30 61.26
CA ALA A 54 -33.18 -34.03 61.29
C ALA A 54 -31.64 -34.17 61.45
N ALA A 55 -31.17 -35.21 62.13
CA ALA A 55 -29.75 -35.50 62.31
C ALA A 55 -29.04 -35.98 61.03
N GLU A 56 -29.76 -36.62 60.09
CA GLU A 56 -29.18 -37.21 58.86
C GLU A 56 -29.32 -36.28 57.63
N ARG A 57 -30.22 -35.29 57.70
CA ARG A 57 -30.49 -34.33 56.61
C ARG A 57 -29.25 -33.53 56.14
N PRO A 58 -28.38 -33.00 57.03
CA PRO A 58 -27.24 -32.18 56.59
C PRO A 58 -26.23 -32.98 55.78
N GLN A 59 -25.88 -34.18 56.24
CA GLN A 59 -24.87 -35.03 55.62
C GLN A 59 -25.35 -35.58 54.27
N ALA A 60 -26.61 -35.99 54.17
CA ALA A 60 -27.22 -36.42 52.92
C ALA A 60 -27.38 -35.27 51.91
N GLY A 61 -27.73 -34.06 52.37
CA GLY A 61 -27.83 -32.87 51.52
C GLY A 61 -26.49 -32.41 50.97
N GLU A 62 -25.44 -32.45 51.78
CA GLU A 62 -24.07 -32.14 51.35
C GLU A 62 -23.60 -33.13 50.26
N ALA A 63 -23.81 -34.43 50.47
CA ALA A 63 -23.43 -35.47 49.51
C ALA A 63 -24.12 -35.27 48.14
N ILE A 64 -25.44 -35.00 48.13
CA ILE A 64 -26.19 -34.76 46.88
C ILE A 64 -25.73 -33.45 46.20
N ASN A 65 -25.47 -32.39 46.98
CA ASN A 65 -24.97 -31.13 46.42
C ASN A 65 -23.56 -31.28 45.83
N ARG A 66 -22.70 -32.10 46.43
CA ARG A 66 -21.37 -32.42 45.89
C ARG A 66 -21.48 -33.12 44.54
N VAL A 67 -22.32 -34.15 44.42
CA VAL A 67 -22.58 -34.83 43.14
C VAL A 67 -23.15 -33.85 42.11
N LYS A 68 -24.11 -33.01 42.51
CA LYS A 68 -24.70 -31.99 41.63
C LYS A 68 -23.66 -31.00 41.09
N GLN A 69 -22.74 -30.53 41.92
CA GLN A 69 -21.65 -29.64 41.51
C GLN A 69 -20.68 -30.36 40.56
N THR A 70 -20.32 -31.61 40.85
CA THR A 70 -19.48 -32.43 39.98
C THR A 70 -20.10 -32.64 38.61
N VAL A 71 -21.38 -33.05 38.55
CA VAL A 71 -22.12 -33.23 37.29
C VAL A 71 -22.19 -31.93 36.49
N ARG A 72 -22.45 -30.80 37.16
CA ARG A 72 -22.46 -29.48 36.50
C ARG A 72 -21.11 -29.14 35.89
N ARG A 73 -20.03 -29.32 36.65
CA ARG A 73 -18.65 -29.11 36.17
C ARG A 73 -18.32 -30.00 34.97
N LEU A 74 -18.70 -31.28 35.01
CA LEU A 74 -18.46 -32.22 33.91
C LEU A 74 -19.24 -31.82 32.64
N LEU A 75 -20.49 -31.39 32.79
CA LEU A 75 -21.29 -30.85 31.69
C LEU A 75 -20.63 -29.60 31.08
N ASP A 76 -20.16 -28.67 31.91
CA ASP A 76 -19.51 -27.44 31.43
C ASP A 76 -18.20 -27.76 30.69
N VAL A 77 -17.39 -28.67 31.22
CA VAL A 77 -16.15 -29.14 30.57
C VAL A 77 -16.44 -29.82 29.24
N ARG A 78 -17.42 -30.74 29.20
CA ARG A 78 -17.78 -31.44 27.96
C ARG A 78 -18.36 -30.49 26.92
N ARG A 79 -19.18 -29.53 27.34
CA ARG A 79 -19.74 -28.48 26.48
C ARG A 79 -18.62 -27.69 25.81
N ALA A 80 -17.67 -27.18 26.59
CA ALA A 80 -16.55 -26.42 26.06
C ALA A 80 -15.70 -27.26 25.08
N ALA A 81 -15.49 -28.55 25.37
CA ALA A 81 -14.77 -29.45 24.47
C ALA A 81 -15.51 -29.65 23.13
N LEU A 82 -16.83 -29.85 23.15
CA LEU A 82 -17.64 -30.01 21.95
C LEU A 82 -17.73 -28.70 21.13
N GLU A 83 -17.90 -27.56 21.79
CA GLU A 83 -17.88 -26.23 21.14
C GLU A 83 -16.54 -25.96 20.49
N ARG A 84 -15.43 -26.29 21.17
CA ARG A 84 -14.08 -26.13 20.62
C ARG A 84 -13.85 -27.04 19.42
N ALA A 85 -14.23 -28.32 19.50
CA ALA A 85 -14.11 -29.25 18.39
C ALA A 85 -14.92 -28.81 17.17
N ALA A 86 -16.14 -28.29 17.38
CA ALA A 86 -16.96 -27.74 16.30
C ALA A 86 -16.34 -26.50 15.66
N LEU A 87 -15.75 -25.61 16.46
CA LEU A 87 -15.03 -24.43 15.96
C LEU A 87 -13.78 -24.82 15.16
N ASP A 88 -12.96 -25.73 15.69
CA ASP A 88 -11.73 -26.16 15.04
C ASP A 88 -12.02 -26.88 13.70
N ALA A 89 -13.09 -27.70 13.66
CA ALA A 89 -13.56 -28.32 12.42
C ALA A 89 -14.00 -27.27 11.38
N ARG A 90 -14.72 -26.23 11.81
CA ARG A 90 -15.14 -25.14 10.94
C ARG A 90 -13.94 -24.35 10.39
N LEU A 91 -12.98 -23.99 11.26
CA LEU A 91 -11.76 -23.29 10.87
C LEU A 91 -10.92 -24.10 9.89
N ALA A 92 -10.84 -25.43 10.06
CA ALA A 92 -10.14 -26.31 9.13
C ALA A 92 -10.77 -26.31 7.72
N THR A 93 -12.10 -26.15 7.62
CA THR A 93 -12.81 -26.08 6.33
C THR A 93 -12.81 -24.70 5.69
N GLU A 94 -12.74 -23.63 6.49
CA GLU A 94 -12.76 -22.24 6.03
C GLU A 94 -11.34 -21.67 5.79
N GLY A 95 -10.31 -22.48 5.95
CA GLY A 95 -8.93 -22.12 5.63
C GLY A 95 -8.77 -21.74 4.17
N ILE A 96 -8.27 -20.54 3.92
CA ILE A 96 -7.93 -20.05 2.57
C ILE A 96 -6.42 -19.92 2.42
N ASP A 97 -5.93 -20.03 1.19
CA ASP A 97 -4.56 -19.67 0.87
C ASP A 97 -4.42 -18.14 0.81
N VAL A 98 -3.83 -17.59 1.87
CA VAL A 98 -3.58 -16.14 2.01
C VAL A 98 -2.48 -15.62 1.08
N THR A 99 -1.75 -16.50 0.39
CA THR A 99 -0.70 -16.11 -0.56
C THR A 99 -1.22 -15.89 -1.97
N LEU A 100 -2.47 -16.25 -2.24
CA LEU A 100 -3.08 -16.05 -3.55
C LEU A 100 -3.13 -14.55 -3.91
N PRO A 101 -2.87 -14.19 -5.18
CA PRO A 101 -3.00 -12.83 -5.64
C PRO A 101 -4.41 -12.27 -5.39
N GLY A 102 -4.47 -11.13 -4.71
CA GLY A 102 -5.73 -10.42 -4.46
C GLY A 102 -6.37 -9.93 -5.77
N ARG A 103 -7.70 -9.80 -5.76
CA ARG A 103 -8.43 -9.16 -6.86
C ARG A 103 -8.35 -7.63 -6.68
N GLY A 104 -7.86 -6.93 -7.69
CA GLY A 104 -7.75 -5.47 -7.64
C GLY A 104 -7.14 -4.91 -8.92
N GLN A 105 -6.97 -3.59 -8.97
CA GLN A 105 -6.25 -2.94 -10.06
C GLN A 105 -4.74 -3.00 -9.82
N ARG A 106 -3.99 -3.13 -10.92
CA ARG A 106 -2.54 -2.93 -10.90
C ARG A 106 -2.25 -1.42 -10.81
N PRO A 107 -1.20 -1.00 -10.08
CA PRO A 107 -0.78 0.39 -10.11
C PRO A 107 -0.40 0.80 -11.55
N GLY A 108 -0.74 2.04 -11.91
CA GLY A 108 -0.28 2.65 -13.15
C GLY A 108 1.22 2.98 -13.12
N GLY A 109 1.77 3.34 -14.27
CA GLY A 109 3.16 3.78 -14.41
C GLY A 109 3.25 5.16 -15.04
N VAL A 110 4.21 5.97 -14.57
CA VAL A 110 4.57 7.24 -15.21
C VAL A 110 5.50 6.95 -16.38
N HIS A 111 5.32 7.65 -17.51
CA HIS A 111 6.15 7.48 -18.69
C HIS A 111 7.64 7.73 -18.37
N PRO A 112 8.59 6.95 -18.90
CA PRO A 112 10.02 7.10 -18.59
C PRO A 112 10.56 8.51 -18.83
N ILE A 113 10.12 9.18 -19.91
CA ILE A 113 10.50 10.57 -20.20
C ILE A 113 10.02 11.50 -19.10
N THR A 114 8.77 11.39 -18.66
CA THR A 114 8.22 12.21 -17.56
C THR A 114 9.03 11.99 -16.28
N ARG A 115 9.36 10.73 -15.95
CA ARG A 115 10.22 10.43 -14.78
C ARG A 115 11.60 11.08 -14.89
N THR A 116 12.17 11.10 -16.09
CA THR A 116 13.46 11.75 -16.36
C THR A 116 13.35 13.26 -16.22
N LEU A 117 12.34 13.90 -16.81
CA LEU A 117 12.11 15.35 -16.73
C LEU A 117 11.91 15.79 -15.28
N GLU A 118 11.00 15.15 -14.55
CA GLU A 118 10.77 15.42 -13.12
C GLU A 118 12.04 15.25 -12.28
N ARG A 119 12.90 14.29 -12.63
CA ARG A 119 14.18 14.09 -11.95
C ARG A 119 15.14 15.26 -12.23
N ILE A 120 15.26 15.68 -13.49
CA ILE A 120 16.09 16.83 -13.86
C ILE A 120 15.59 18.08 -13.15
N GLU A 121 14.28 18.34 -13.18
CA GLU A 121 13.66 19.47 -12.50
C GLU A 121 13.95 19.48 -11.00
N ARG A 122 13.79 18.35 -10.31
CA ARG A 122 14.12 18.25 -8.87
C ARG A 122 15.60 18.53 -8.58
N LEU A 123 16.51 18.06 -9.41
CA LEU A 123 17.95 18.27 -9.22
C LEU A 123 18.31 19.76 -9.37
N PHE A 124 17.80 20.41 -10.42
CA PHE A 124 18.04 21.82 -10.67
C PHE A 124 17.32 22.74 -9.68
N ALA A 125 16.12 22.37 -9.21
CA ALA A 125 15.43 23.07 -8.12
C ALA A 125 16.29 23.09 -6.84
N GLY A 126 17.01 22.00 -6.54
CA GLY A 126 17.98 21.95 -5.44
C GLY A 126 19.15 22.93 -5.56
N LEU A 127 19.44 23.41 -6.77
CA LEU A 127 20.46 24.44 -7.06
C LEU A 127 19.86 25.85 -7.18
N GLY A 128 18.54 26.01 -6.91
CA GLY A 128 17.84 27.29 -6.98
C GLY A 128 17.42 27.71 -8.40
N PHE A 129 17.34 26.78 -9.34
CA PHE A 129 16.76 27.05 -10.66
C PHE A 129 15.23 26.94 -10.60
N GLU A 130 14.55 27.87 -11.26
CA GLU A 130 13.10 27.85 -11.47
C GLU A 130 12.75 27.12 -12.78
N VAL A 131 11.60 26.45 -12.83
CA VAL A 131 11.09 25.89 -14.10
C VAL A 131 10.36 27.00 -14.87
N ALA A 132 10.70 27.16 -16.14
CA ALA A 132 10.04 28.07 -17.07
C ALA A 132 9.45 27.28 -18.25
N GLU A 133 8.24 27.64 -18.65
CA GLU A 133 7.54 27.04 -19.79
C GLU A 133 7.19 28.11 -20.82
N GLY A 134 7.01 27.69 -22.06
CA GLY A 134 6.56 28.54 -23.15
C GLY A 134 5.91 27.72 -24.27
N PRO A 135 5.35 28.41 -25.28
CA PRO A 135 4.57 27.77 -26.32
C PRO A 135 5.45 26.86 -27.19
N GLU A 136 4.82 25.90 -27.86
CA GLU A 136 5.49 24.97 -28.78
C GLU A 136 5.46 25.46 -30.23
N ILE A 137 4.47 26.29 -30.57
CA ILE A 137 4.45 27.07 -31.80
C ILE A 137 5.08 28.42 -31.47
N GLU A 138 6.14 28.76 -32.18
CA GLU A 138 6.93 29.97 -31.99
C GLU A 138 6.99 30.80 -33.28
N ASP A 139 7.37 32.06 -33.15
CA ASP A 139 7.71 32.92 -34.29
C ASP A 139 9.21 32.81 -34.63
N ASP A 140 9.59 33.27 -35.82
CA ASP A 140 10.98 33.24 -36.30
C ASP A 140 11.93 34.06 -35.40
N TYR A 141 11.45 35.14 -34.80
CA TYR A 141 12.26 36.01 -33.96
C TYR A 141 12.72 35.29 -32.69
N HIS A 142 11.80 34.70 -31.92
CA HIS A 142 12.13 34.03 -30.66
C HIS A 142 12.88 32.71 -30.89
N ASN A 143 12.57 31.98 -31.97
CA ASN A 143 13.25 30.71 -32.27
C ASN A 143 14.61 30.91 -32.95
N PHE A 144 14.89 32.03 -33.60
CA PHE A 144 16.15 32.21 -34.31
C PHE A 144 16.81 33.58 -34.13
N GLU A 145 16.16 34.68 -34.53
CA GLU A 145 16.83 36.00 -34.58
C GLU A 145 17.38 36.45 -33.22
N ALA A 146 16.58 36.31 -32.15
CA ALA A 146 16.98 36.67 -30.80
C ALA A 146 18.12 35.81 -30.24
N LEU A 147 18.40 34.67 -30.87
CA LEU A 147 19.49 33.73 -30.53
C LEU A 147 20.72 33.91 -31.43
N ASN A 148 20.80 35.04 -32.13
CA ASN A 148 21.90 35.37 -33.04
C ASN A 148 22.04 34.37 -34.21
N ILE A 149 20.93 33.81 -34.67
CA ILE A 149 20.86 32.93 -35.84
C ILE A 149 20.28 33.76 -36.99
N PRO A 150 21.06 34.32 -37.93
CA PRO A 150 20.53 35.15 -39.02
C PRO A 150 19.78 34.34 -40.10
N PRO A 151 18.99 34.98 -41.00
CA PRO A 151 18.17 34.30 -42.00
C PRO A 151 18.89 33.33 -42.94
N ASP A 152 20.17 33.59 -43.22
CA ASP A 152 21.05 32.77 -44.07
C ASP A 152 21.75 31.63 -43.31
N HIS A 153 21.50 31.50 -42.01
CA HIS A 153 22.13 30.48 -41.19
C HIS A 153 21.60 29.07 -41.52
N PRO A 154 22.47 28.05 -41.67
CA PRO A 154 22.07 26.67 -42.00
C PRO A 154 21.01 26.07 -41.06
N ALA A 155 21.02 26.43 -39.77
CA ALA A 155 20.03 25.98 -38.79
C ALA A 155 18.57 26.41 -39.08
N ARG A 156 18.35 27.35 -40.01
CA ARG A 156 17.02 27.77 -40.50
C ARG A 156 16.60 27.05 -41.77
N ALA A 157 17.36 26.05 -42.23
CA ALA A 157 17.04 25.39 -43.48
C ALA A 157 15.67 24.69 -43.40
N MET A 158 14.88 24.80 -44.48
CA MET A 158 13.51 24.27 -44.55
C MET A 158 13.43 22.75 -44.36
N HIS A 159 14.54 22.02 -44.48
CA HIS A 159 14.57 20.58 -44.28
C HIS A 159 14.67 20.16 -42.81
N ASP A 160 15.01 21.09 -41.90
CA ASP A 160 15.24 20.80 -40.48
C ASP A 160 14.08 21.27 -39.58
N THR A 161 13.29 22.24 -40.03
CA THR A 161 12.26 22.94 -39.23
C THR A 161 10.86 22.79 -39.84
N PHE A 162 9.86 22.53 -38.98
CA PHE A 162 8.46 22.53 -39.40
C PHE A 162 7.90 23.96 -39.40
N TYR A 163 7.81 24.55 -40.59
CA TYR A 163 7.16 25.84 -40.79
C TYR A 163 5.64 25.72 -40.91
N LEU A 164 4.94 26.73 -40.41
CA LEU A 164 3.49 26.88 -40.44
C LEU A 164 3.11 28.16 -41.18
N ASP A 165 1.84 28.26 -41.58
CA ASP A 165 1.31 29.47 -42.19
C ASP A 165 1.42 30.68 -41.25
N GLY A 166 1.59 31.88 -41.82
CA GLY A 166 1.64 33.13 -41.06
C GLY A 166 3.00 33.45 -40.44
N GLY A 167 4.09 32.79 -40.88
CA GLY A 167 5.45 33.05 -40.37
C GLY A 167 5.73 32.39 -39.01
N LEU A 168 4.96 31.36 -38.67
CA LEU A 168 5.10 30.57 -37.45
C LEU A 168 5.84 29.26 -37.74
N LEU A 169 6.32 28.61 -36.69
CA LEU A 169 6.99 27.30 -36.78
C LEU A 169 6.83 26.50 -35.49
N LEU A 170 7.03 25.19 -35.56
CA LEU A 170 7.21 24.37 -34.35
C LEU A 170 8.64 24.55 -33.84
N ARG A 171 8.78 24.91 -32.56
CA ARG A 171 10.09 25.22 -31.98
C ARG A 171 11.07 24.06 -32.09
N THR A 172 12.31 24.37 -32.46
CA THR A 172 13.39 23.38 -32.69
C THR A 172 14.22 23.08 -31.44
N HIS A 173 14.04 23.92 -30.42
CA HIS A 173 14.71 23.93 -29.12
C HIS A 173 13.88 24.73 -28.10
N THR A 174 14.21 24.67 -26.80
CA THR A 174 13.46 25.40 -25.75
C THR A 174 14.03 26.79 -25.44
N SER A 175 15.07 27.22 -26.16
CA SER A 175 15.65 28.57 -26.12
C SER A 175 14.66 29.73 -26.21
N PRO A 176 13.53 29.67 -26.97
CA PRO A 176 12.54 30.75 -27.00
C PRO A 176 12.01 31.13 -25.62
N VAL A 177 11.88 30.14 -24.72
CA VAL A 177 11.47 30.37 -23.32
C VAL A 177 12.48 31.26 -22.60
N GLN A 178 13.77 31.05 -22.86
CA GLN A 178 14.85 31.83 -22.26
C GLN A 178 14.79 33.30 -22.68
N ILE A 179 14.61 33.56 -23.98
CA ILE A 179 14.43 34.92 -24.53
C ILE A 179 13.23 35.59 -23.85
N ARG A 180 12.07 34.93 -23.84
CA ARG A 180 10.84 35.47 -23.25
C ARG A 180 10.98 35.75 -21.75
N VAL A 181 11.76 34.96 -21.02
CA VAL A 181 12.07 35.23 -19.61
C VAL A 181 12.94 36.48 -19.47
N MET A 182 13.99 36.61 -20.27
CA MET A 182 14.89 37.77 -20.24
C MET A 182 14.21 39.08 -20.65
N GLU A 183 13.25 39.05 -21.57
CA GLU A 183 12.45 40.22 -21.96
C GLU A 183 11.53 40.71 -20.84
N ARG A 184 11.09 39.80 -19.96
CA ARG A 184 10.16 40.10 -18.86
C ARG A 184 10.85 40.41 -17.54
N ARG A 185 12.05 39.86 -17.32
CA ARG A 185 12.78 39.93 -16.05
C ARG A 185 14.26 40.17 -16.31
N GLY A 186 14.86 41.11 -15.58
CA GLY A 186 16.32 41.29 -15.56
C GLY A 186 17.03 40.26 -14.68
N PRO A 187 18.38 40.18 -14.75
CA PRO A 187 19.19 39.36 -13.85
C PRO A 187 19.00 39.72 -12.36
N PRO A 188 19.23 38.77 -11.42
CA PRO A 188 19.72 37.41 -11.65
C PRO A 188 18.63 36.46 -12.16
N LEU A 189 18.97 35.63 -13.14
CA LEU A 189 18.10 34.61 -13.72
C LEU A 189 18.71 33.23 -13.55
N ARG A 190 17.94 32.29 -13.01
CA ARG A 190 18.31 30.87 -12.91
C ARG A 190 17.09 30.04 -13.29
N ILE A 191 17.03 29.59 -14.53
CA ILE A 191 15.87 28.84 -15.03
C ILE A 191 16.29 27.58 -15.77
N ILE A 192 15.41 26.58 -15.73
CA ILE A 192 15.41 25.48 -16.69
C ILE A 192 14.13 25.51 -17.52
N ALA A 193 14.23 25.14 -18.79
CA ALA A 193 13.12 25.10 -19.73
C ALA A 193 12.95 23.68 -20.28
N PRO A 194 12.26 22.78 -19.56
CA PRO A 194 11.87 21.48 -20.09
C PRO A 194 10.73 21.65 -21.12
N GLY A 195 10.75 20.85 -22.19
CA GLY A 195 9.66 20.91 -23.15
C GLY A 195 9.84 20.03 -24.38
N ARG A 196 8.73 19.87 -25.11
CA ARG A 196 8.72 19.23 -26.44
C ARG A 196 9.32 20.13 -27.48
N VAL A 197 10.09 19.55 -28.39
CA VAL A 197 10.71 20.24 -29.53
C VAL A 197 10.56 19.37 -30.78
N TYR A 198 10.65 20.01 -31.94
CA TYR A 198 10.27 19.41 -33.21
C TYR A 198 11.36 19.61 -34.25
N ARG A 199 11.69 18.55 -34.98
CA ARG A 199 12.67 18.57 -36.09
C ARG A 199 12.19 17.70 -37.21
N CYS A 200 12.45 18.10 -38.45
CA CYS A 200 12.03 17.37 -39.64
C CYS A 200 12.98 16.19 -39.97
N ASP A 201 13.36 15.44 -38.93
CA ASP A 201 14.20 14.24 -39.01
C ASP A 201 13.42 13.05 -38.43
N SER A 202 13.37 11.94 -39.18
CA SER A 202 12.74 10.70 -38.72
C SER A 202 13.50 9.49 -39.24
N ASP A 203 14.22 8.82 -38.35
CA ASP A 203 14.93 7.58 -38.63
C ASP A 203 14.92 6.65 -37.39
N LEU A 204 15.79 5.64 -37.34
CA LEU A 204 15.84 4.70 -36.22
C LEU A 204 16.24 5.34 -34.87
N THR A 205 16.95 6.47 -34.92
CA THR A 205 17.49 7.20 -33.76
C THR A 205 16.85 8.57 -33.56
N HIS A 206 16.16 9.09 -34.57
CA HIS A 206 15.55 10.42 -34.57
C HIS A 206 14.03 10.31 -34.64
N THR A 207 13.37 11.00 -33.72
CA THR A 207 11.92 11.16 -33.73
C THR A 207 11.59 12.63 -34.03
N PRO A 208 10.58 12.91 -34.86
CA PRO A 208 10.26 14.28 -35.26
C PRO A 208 9.76 15.16 -34.11
N MET A 209 9.37 14.54 -32.99
CA MET A 209 9.08 15.19 -31.72
C MET A 209 9.87 14.49 -30.62
N PHE A 210 10.63 15.24 -29.84
CA PHE A 210 11.35 14.75 -28.66
C PHE A 210 11.32 15.81 -27.54
N HIS A 211 11.96 15.52 -26.41
CA HIS A 211 11.98 16.41 -25.27
C HIS A 211 13.40 16.93 -25.04
N GLN A 212 13.52 18.23 -24.76
CA GLN A 212 14.75 18.87 -24.35
C GLN A 212 14.56 19.54 -23.00
N VAL A 213 15.67 19.67 -22.28
CA VAL A 213 15.76 20.53 -21.10
C VAL A 213 16.96 21.43 -21.30
N GLU A 214 16.72 22.72 -21.32
CA GLU A 214 17.78 23.72 -21.39
C GLU A 214 17.87 24.48 -20.08
N GLY A 215 19.04 25.01 -19.77
CA GLY A 215 19.28 25.80 -18.55
C GLY A 215 19.89 27.15 -18.90
N LEU A 216 19.42 28.20 -18.22
CA LEU A 216 19.95 29.55 -18.32
C LEU A 216 20.30 30.05 -16.92
N LEU A 217 21.55 30.50 -16.76
CA LEU A 217 22.07 31.16 -15.56
C LEU A 217 22.73 32.47 -15.97
N VAL A 218 22.14 33.60 -15.56
CA VAL A 218 22.66 34.96 -15.82
C VAL A 218 22.74 35.71 -14.51
N ASP A 219 23.94 36.16 -14.16
CA ASP A 219 24.26 36.91 -12.94
C ASP A 219 25.57 37.68 -13.15
N GLU A 220 25.91 38.62 -12.27
CA GLU A 220 27.07 39.53 -12.47
C GLU A 220 28.43 38.81 -12.48
N SER A 221 28.53 37.67 -11.81
CA SER A 221 29.81 36.97 -11.56
C SER A 221 29.85 35.52 -12.06
N VAL A 222 28.98 35.14 -13.01
CA VAL A 222 28.96 33.78 -13.58
C VAL A 222 30.18 33.55 -14.48
N ARG A 223 30.87 32.43 -14.25
CA ARG A 223 32.09 32.04 -14.98
C ARG A 223 31.92 30.67 -15.62
N PHE A 224 32.79 30.36 -16.58
CA PHE A 224 32.83 29.04 -17.20
C PHE A 224 33.12 27.90 -16.20
N THR A 225 33.83 28.19 -15.10
CA THR A 225 34.04 27.24 -14.01
C THR A 225 32.74 26.82 -13.35
N ASP A 226 31.76 27.72 -13.24
CA ASP A 226 30.47 27.45 -12.62
C ASP A 226 29.64 26.53 -13.53
N LEU A 227 29.63 26.77 -14.85
CA LEU A 227 28.99 25.89 -15.82
C LEU A 227 29.55 24.46 -15.72
N LYS A 228 30.88 24.31 -15.66
CA LYS A 228 31.50 23.00 -15.51
C LYS A 228 31.08 22.31 -14.22
N GLY A 229 31.09 23.03 -13.10
CA GLY A 229 30.69 22.50 -11.79
C GLY A 229 29.23 22.07 -11.75
N VAL A 230 28.32 22.87 -12.30
CA VAL A 230 26.88 22.54 -12.34
C VAL A 230 26.62 21.30 -13.20
N LEU A 231 27.25 21.20 -14.38
CA LEU A 231 27.07 20.03 -15.26
C LEU A 231 27.70 18.75 -14.68
N ASP A 232 28.86 18.85 -14.03
CA ASP A 232 29.54 17.73 -13.39
C ASP A 232 28.73 17.16 -12.21
N GLU A 233 28.23 18.04 -11.34
CA GLU A 233 27.36 17.67 -10.22
C GLU A 233 26.03 17.09 -10.74
N PHE A 234 25.42 17.73 -11.75
CA PHE A 234 24.19 17.24 -12.35
C PHE A 234 24.35 15.82 -12.90
N LEU A 235 25.40 15.56 -13.69
CA LEU A 235 25.65 14.23 -14.27
C LEU A 235 25.87 13.18 -13.19
N SER A 236 26.69 13.49 -12.18
CA SER A 236 26.97 12.58 -11.06
C SER A 236 25.70 12.23 -10.28
N ARG A 237 24.84 13.22 -10.00
CA ARG A 237 23.55 13.03 -9.31
C ARG A 237 22.48 12.35 -10.16
N PHE A 238 22.44 12.64 -11.46
CA PHE A 238 21.47 12.06 -12.36
C PHE A 238 21.73 10.57 -12.60
N PHE A 239 23.00 10.19 -12.78
CA PHE A 239 23.41 8.80 -13.00
C PHE A 239 23.77 8.03 -11.72
N GLU A 240 23.77 8.69 -10.55
CA GLU A 240 24.04 8.10 -9.23
C GLU A 240 25.40 7.41 -9.13
N ARG A 241 26.40 7.96 -9.83
CA ARG A 241 27.75 7.42 -9.87
C ARG A 241 28.74 8.52 -10.20
N ASP A 242 29.97 8.35 -9.74
CA ASP A 242 31.08 9.20 -10.15
C ASP A 242 31.40 8.96 -11.63
N LEU A 243 31.41 10.03 -12.42
CA LEU A 243 31.53 9.99 -13.87
C LEU A 243 32.73 10.81 -14.34
N ALA A 244 33.57 10.21 -15.19
CA ALA A 244 34.58 10.99 -15.90
C ALA A 244 33.91 11.87 -16.97
N VAL A 245 33.84 13.19 -16.72
CA VAL A 245 33.28 14.17 -17.65
C VAL A 245 34.37 14.79 -18.53
N ARG A 246 34.13 14.84 -19.85
CA ARG A 246 35.01 15.49 -20.82
C ARG A 246 34.31 16.64 -21.52
N PHE A 247 34.82 17.85 -21.35
CA PHE A 247 34.36 19.04 -22.06
C PHE A 247 35.12 19.19 -23.39
N ARG A 248 34.40 19.42 -24.49
CA ARG A 248 34.95 19.67 -25.83
C ARG A 248 34.39 21.00 -26.36
N PRO A 249 35.20 21.87 -26.98
CA PRO A 249 34.67 23.02 -27.72
C PRO A 249 33.74 22.54 -28.84
N SER A 250 32.61 23.23 -29.02
CA SER A 250 31.60 23.00 -30.04
C SER A 250 31.07 24.33 -30.54
#